data_AF-A0AAI9T6F0-F1
#
_entry.id   AF-A0AAI9T6F0-F1
#
_cell.length_a   1.000
_cell.length_b   1.000
_cell.length_c   1.000
_cell.angle_alpha   90.00
_cell.angle_beta   90.00
_cell.angle_gamma   90.00
#
_symmetry.space_group_name_H-M   'P 1'
#
loop_
_entity.id
_entity.type
_entity.pdbx_description
1 polymer ?
#
loop_
_entity_poly.entity_id
_entity_poly.type
_entity_poly.pdbx_seq_one_letter_code
_entity_poly.pdbx_strand_id
1 'polypeptide(L)'
;MSLTFALSAPRAVTSLSGIANQNCENSLTLKIVSYLAKDTRRRLQDILQLAGFYAENLLLYSQQAQKEAVIPLPIGKQHKFAPIALGDVSQVAAHVLSGQGKHGFSDQHRGQLIVLTGPMLATGDELATAASKALGQEMAFEDISEAEAKRVLRAQSASDESELQYLIEYYSLVREGKTNYISTTAFHDITGAHPQEPEEFFRVYADESKLKSGTDTKRRKLKQKR
;
A
#
# COMPACT_ATOMS: atom_id res chain seq x y z
N MET A 1 -30.37 0.66 48.94
CA MET A 1 -28.90 0.84 48.97
C MET A 1 -28.37 0.39 47.62
N SER A 2 -28.16 1.33 46.70
CA SER A 2 -27.64 1.04 45.35
C SER A 2 -26.21 1.57 45.28
N LEU A 3 -25.24 0.69 45.08
CA LEU A 3 -23.84 1.07 44.87
C LEU A 3 -23.65 1.57 43.43
N THR A 4 -23.21 2.82 43.30
CA THR A 4 -22.72 3.40 42.05
C THR A 4 -21.23 3.12 41.94
N PHE A 5 -20.80 2.35 40.92
CA PHE A 5 -19.39 2.19 40.59
C PHE A 5 -18.97 3.29 39.60
N ALA A 6 -18.13 4.21 40.06
CA ALA A 6 -17.43 5.17 39.21
C ALA A 6 -16.15 4.51 38.65
N LEU A 7 -16.12 4.23 37.34
CA LEU A 7 -14.92 3.81 36.64
C LEU A 7 -14.19 5.05 36.10
N SER A 8 -13.07 5.37 36.75
CA SER A 8 -12.06 6.32 36.28
C SER A 8 -11.36 5.75 35.03
N ALA A 9 -11.44 6.45 33.91
CA ALA A 9 -10.73 6.10 32.67
C ALA A 9 -9.20 6.31 32.81
N PRO A 10 -8.35 5.41 32.27
CA PRO A 10 -6.90 5.56 32.32
C PRO A 10 -6.39 6.59 31.29
N ARG A 11 -5.43 7.41 31.73
CA ARG A 11 -4.73 8.50 31.01
C ARG A 11 -3.82 8.05 29.84
N ALA A 12 -4.19 7.02 29.09
CA ALA A 12 -3.33 6.43 28.03
C ALA A 12 -3.65 6.91 26.60
N VAL A 13 -4.67 7.76 26.40
CA VAL A 13 -5.15 8.13 25.04
C VAL A 13 -4.47 9.39 24.48
N THR A 14 -3.61 10.07 25.23
CA THR A 14 -3.06 11.36 24.81
C THR A 14 -1.74 11.28 24.02
N SER A 15 -1.04 10.13 23.96
CA SER A 15 0.31 10.08 23.33
C SER A 15 0.35 9.68 21.85
N LEU A 16 -0.74 9.15 21.27
CA LEU A 16 -0.77 8.76 19.85
C LEU A 16 -1.09 9.92 18.89
N SER A 17 -1.43 11.10 19.41
CA SER A 17 -1.65 12.30 18.60
C SER A 17 -0.36 13.06 18.24
N GLY A 18 0.77 12.72 18.88
CA GLY A 18 2.03 13.46 18.75
C GLY A 18 3.04 12.90 17.75
N ILE A 19 2.90 11.65 17.31
CA ILE A 19 3.95 10.98 16.51
C ILE A 19 3.66 11.04 15.00
N ALA A 20 2.42 11.29 14.59
CA ALA A 20 2.04 11.37 13.17
C ALA A 20 2.38 12.72 12.49
N ASN A 21 3.18 13.59 13.10
CA ASN A 21 3.32 14.99 12.68
C ASN A 21 4.71 15.40 12.16
N GLN A 22 5.64 14.47 11.97
CA GLN A 22 6.90 14.78 11.29
C GLN A 22 7.27 13.65 10.33
N ASN A 23 7.18 13.96 9.02
CA ASN A 23 7.97 13.35 7.94
C ASN A 23 7.33 12.31 7.00
N CYS A 24 6.02 12.33 6.78
CA CYS A 24 5.39 11.66 5.60
C CYS A 24 4.52 12.65 4.80
N GLU A 25 5.14 13.71 4.26
CA GLU A 25 4.41 14.84 3.65
C GLU A 25 4.38 14.89 2.10
N ASN A 26 4.91 13.90 1.37
CA ASN A 26 5.10 14.03 -0.08
C ASN A 26 4.14 13.23 -0.97
N SER A 27 3.09 12.61 -0.44
CA SER A 27 2.00 12.04 -1.26
C SER A 27 0.68 12.80 -0.98
N LEU A 28 0.17 13.49 -2.00
CA LEU A 28 -1.11 14.21 -1.95
C LEU A 28 -2.27 13.29 -1.53
N THR A 29 -2.19 12.00 -1.87
CA THR A 29 -3.19 10.99 -1.55
C THR A 29 -3.24 10.68 -0.04
N LEU A 30 -2.07 10.56 0.61
CA LEU A 30 -1.98 10.38 2.06
C LEU A 30 -2.44 11.63 2.83
N LYS A 31 -2.21 12.83 2.27
CA LYS A 31 -2.74 14.08 2.82
C LYS A 31 -4.26 14.13 2.73
N ILE A 32 -4.88 13.67 1.63
CA ILE A 32 -6.34 13.60 1.49
C ILE A 32 -6.93 12.58 2.47
N VAL A 33 -6.38 11.37 2.57
CA VAL A 33 -6.85 10.36 3.53
C VAL A 33 -6.68 10.83 4.98
N SER A 34 -5.56 11.48 5.31
CA SER A 34 -5.31 12.06 6.65
C SER A 34 -6.22 13.26 6.95
N TYR A 35 -6.48 14.12 5.97
CA TYR A 35 -7.36 15.29 6.11
C TYR A 35 -8.82 14.86 6.23
N LEU A 36 -9.25 13.90 5.41
CA LEU A 36 -10.53 13.23 5.55
C LEU A 36 -10.62 12.53 6.91
N ALA A 37 -9.55 11.96 7.47
CA ALA A 37 -9.58 11.36 8.79
C ALA A 37 -9.67 12.39 9.95
N LYS A 38 -9.05 13.57 9.80
CA LYS A 38 -9.01 14.62 10.84
C LYS A 38 -10.35 15.34 11.02
N ASP A 39 -11.11 15.60 9.95
CA ASP A 39 -12.44 16.22 10.02
C ASP A 39 -13.56 15.24 10.42
N THR A 40 -13.23 13.95 10.47
CA THR A 40 -14.18 12.82 10.50
C THR A 40 -13.99 11.97 11.77
N ARG A 41 -13.44 12.57 12.84
CA ARG A 41 -13.12 11.88 14.11
C ARG A 41 -14.36 11.36 14.89
N ARG A 42 -15.58 11.79 14.53
CA ARG A 42 -16.88 11.19 14.95
C ARG A 42 -17.57 10.34 13.87
N ARG A 43 -17.03 10.33 12.66
CA ARG A 43 -17.69 9.84 11.43
C ARG A 43 -17.03 8.56 10.86
N LEU A 44 -15.82 8.21 11.29
CA LEU A 44 -15.04 7.04 10.83
C LEU A 44 -15.06 5.83 11.79
N GLN A 45 -15.75 5.90 12.94
CA GLN A 45 -15.65 4.85 13.97
C GLN A 45 -16.18 3.47 13.54
N ASP A 46 -16.82 3.37 12.39
CA ASP A 46 -17.65 2.21 12.07
C ASP A 46 -17.15 1.39 10.88
N ILE A 47 -16.01 1.70 10.23
CA ILE A 47 -15.57 0.93 9.05
C ILE A 47 -14.10 0.55 9.19
N LEU A 48 -13.84 -0.75 9.19
CA LEU A 48 -12.48 -1.30 9.20
C LEU A 48 -12.17 -1.81 7.79
N GLN A 49 -11.27 -1.12 7.09
CA GLN A 49 -10.72 -1.59 5.82
C GLN A 49 -9.46 -2.41 6.11
N LEU A 50 -9.47 -3.68 5.74
CA LEU A 50 -8.29 -4.53 5.75
C LEU A 50 -7.78 -4.65 4.31
N ALA A 51 -6.80 -3.81 3.98
CA ALA A 51 -6.00 -4.02 2.78
C ALA A 51 -4.96 -5.10 3.06
N GLY A 52 -4.79 -6.03 2.13
CA GLY A 52 -3.76 -7.06 2.21
C GLY A 52 -2.34 -6.47 2.11
N PHE A 53 -1.77 -6.49 0.90
CA PHE A 53 -0.45 -5.91 0.62
C PHE A 53 -0.59 -4.74 -0.34
N TYR A 54 -0.04 -3.56 0.00
CA TYR A 54 -0.04 -2.43 -0.93
C TYR A 54 0.97 -2.65 -2.06
N ALA A 55 0.53 -2.52 -3.31
CA ALA A 55 1.39 -2.62 -4.48
C ALA A 55 2.51 -1.55 -4.46
N GLU A 56 2.27 -0.40 -3.83
CA GLU A 56 3.27 0.67 -3.63
C GLU A 56 4.48 0.22 -2.82
N ASN A 57 4.35 -0.84 -2.00
CA ASN A 57 5.50 -1.41 -1.28
C ASN A 57 6.55 -2.00 -2.25
N LEU A 58 6.16 -2.34 -3.49
CA LEU A 58 7.11 -2.75 -4.52
C LEU A 58 8.05 -1.60 -4.93
N LEU A 59 7.59 -0.36 -4.82
CA LEU A 59 8.36 0.84 -5.19
C LEU A 59 9.50 1.13 -4.20
N LEU A 60 9.48 0.51 -3.02
CA LEU A 60 10.59 0.55 -2.05
C LEU A 60 11.89 -0.04 -2.62
N TYR A 61 11.79 -0.86 -3.68
CA TYR A 61 12.90 -1.48 -4.40
C TYR A 61 13.17 -0.82 -5.76
N SER A 62 12.61 0.37 -6.00
CA SER A 62 12.72 1.10 -7.26
C SER A 62 14.17 1.34 -7.70
N GLN A 63 15.12 1.51 -6.78
CA GLN A 63 16.51 1.74 -7.18
C GLN A 63 17.12 0.52 -7.87
N GLN A 64 16.83 -0.70 -7.40
CA GLN A 64 17.27 -1.93 -8.05
C GLN A 64 16.54 -2.12 -9.37
N ALA A 65 15.23 -1.88 -9.42
CA ALA A 65 14.48 -1.93 -10.67
C ALA A 65 15.08 -0.98 -11.73
N GLN A 66 15.44 0.24 -11.33
CA GLN A 66 16.02 1.25 -12.22
C GLN A 66 17.48 1.01 -12.63
N LYS A 67 18.25 0.23 -11.86
CA LYS A 67 19.69 0.00 -12.10
C LYS A 67 19.97 -1.37 -12.71
N GLU A 68 19.23 -2.38 -12.28
CA GLU A 68 19.51 -3.79 -12.54
C GLU A 68 18.35 -4.47 -13.30
N ALA A 69 17.21 -3.78 -13.48
CA ALA A 69 16.00 -4.35 -14.06
C ALA A 69 15.48 -5.59 -13.30
N VAL A 70 15.66 -5.60 -11.98
CA VAL A 70 15.22 -6.67 -11.08
C VAL A 70 14.20 -6.14 -10.09
N ILE A 71 13.20 -6.97 -9.76
CA ILE A 71 12.26 -6.79 -8.66
C ILE A 71 12.69 -7.74 -7.53
N PRO A 72 13.48 -7.27 -6.54
CA PRO A 72 14.00 -8.13 -5.49
C PRO A 72 13.04 -8.20 -4.30
N LEU A 73 12.34 -9.33 -4.11
CA LEU A 73 11.39 -9.51 -2.99
C LEU A 73 11.66 -10.81 -2.23
N PRO A 74 11.59 -10.80 -0.89
CA PRO A 74 11.84 -12.00 -0.07
C PRO A 74 10.56 -12.84 0.07
N ILE A 75 9.92 -13.22 -1.04
CA ILE A 75 8.60 -13.90 -1.04
C ILE A 75 8.67 -15.39 -1.39
N GLY A 76 9.85 -15.92 -1.71
CA GLY A 76 9.96 -17.27 -2.25
C GLY A 76 9.51 -17.36 -3.71
N LYS A 77 9.50 -18.58 -4.26
CA LYS A 77 9.10 -18.85 -5.65
C LYS A 77 7.79 -19.64 -5.78
N GLN A 78 7.31 -20.19 -4.67
CA GLN A 78 6.27 -21.22 -4.66
C GLN A 78 4.86 -20.63 -4.51
N HIS A 79 4.73 -19.51 -3.81
CA HIS A 79 3.44 -18.99 -3.40
C HIS A 79 3.09 -17.68 -4.11
N LYS A 80 1.80 -17.39 -4.13
CA LYS A 80 1.22 -16.19 -4.73
C LYS A 80 0.58 -15.33 -3.67
N PHE A 81 0.46 -14.04 -3.99
CA PHE A 81 -0.26 -13.05 -3.20
C PHE A 81 -0.90 -12.03 -4.15
N ALA A 82 -1.82 -11.21 -3.64
CA ALA A 82 -2.60 -10.27 -4.44
C ALA A 82 -2.37 -8.82 -3.98
N PRO A 83 -1.32 -8.14 -4.49
CA PRO A 83 -1.06 -6.72 -4.21
C PRO A 83 -2.21 -5.83 -4.65
N ILE A 84 -2.70 -4.96 -3.77
CA ILE A 84 -3.72 -3.95 -4.08
C ILE A 84 -3.08 -2.57 -4.23
N ALA A 85 -3.50 -1.80 -5.23
CA ALA A 85 -3.07 -0.41 -5.34
C ALA A 85 -3.72 0.46 -4.26
N LEU A 86 -2.97 1.39 -3.68
CA LEU A 86 -3.50 2.38 -2.74
C LEU A 86 -4.59 3.25 -3.37
N GLY A 87 -4.53 3.45 -4.69
CA GLY A 87 -5.58 4.11 -5.46
C GLY A 87 -6.94 3.43 -5.32
N ASP A 88 -6.98 2.10 -5.39
CA ASP A 88 -8.20 1.32 -5.27
C ASP A 88 -8.79 1.39 -3.85
N VAL A 89 -7.93 1.28 -2.82
CA VAL A 89 -8.35 1.45 -1.42
C VAL A 89 -8.91 2.86 -1.20
N SER A 90 -8.26 3.87 -1.77
CA SER A 90 -8.71 5.26 -1.70
C SER A 90 -10.06 5.46 -2.39
N GLN A 91 -10.30 4.79 -3.53
CA GLN A 91 -11.57 4.84 -4.23
C GLN A 91 -12.71 4.25 -3.40
N VAL A 92 -12.49 3.07 -2.80
CA VAL A 92 -13.48 2.46 -1.88
C VAL A 92 -13.77 3.40 -0.71
N ALA A 93 -12.73 3.95 -0.07
CA ALA A 93 -12.91 4.91 1.01
C ALA A 93 -13.70 6.15 0.56
N ALA A 94 -13.42 6.69 -0.62
CA ALA A 94 -14.13 7.85 -1.17
C ALA A 94 -15.61 7.55 -1.43
N HIS A 95 -15.95 6.40 -2.03
CA HIS A 95 -17.34 5.98 -2.25
C HIS A 95 -18.12 5.86 -0.95
N VAL A 96 -17.51 5.20 0.04
CA VAL A 96 -18.14 4.98 1.35
C VAL A 96 -18.33 6.30 2.10
N LEU A 97 -17.33 7.18 2.10
CA LEU A 97 -17.38 8.47 2.81
C LEU A 97 -18.26 9.51 2.11
N SER A 98 -18.54 9.37 0.81
CA SER A 98 -19.39 10.28 0.04
C SER A 98 -20.84 9.78 -0.14
N GLY A 99 -21.14 8.54 0.28
CA GLY A 99 -22.46 7.95 0.17
C GLY A 99 -23.52 8.73 0.96
N GLN A 100 -24.66 9.00 0.31
CA GLN A 100 -25.80 9.72 0.92
C GLN A 100 -26.98 8.79 1.16
N GLY A 101 -27.62 8.94 2.32
CA GLY A 101 -28.83 8.26 2.72
C GLY A 101 -29.94 9.24 3.12
N LYS A 102 -31.12 8.71 3.44
CA LYS A 102 -32.32 9.51 3.76
C LYS A 102 -32.10 10.54 4.89
N HIS A 103 -31.18 10.25 5.81
CA HIS A 103 -30.94 11.05 7.01
C HIS A 103 -29.48 11.57 7.12
N GLY A 104 -28.75 11.65 6.00
CA GLY A 104 -27.35 12.11 6.00
C GLY A 104 -26.44 11.13 5.26
N PHE A 105 -25.40 10.63 5.93
CA PHE A 105 -24.53 9.60 5.34
C PHE A 105 -25.27 8.28 5.12
N SER A 106 -24.87 7.54 4.09
CA SER A 106 -25.40 6.20 3.84
C SER A 106 -24.94 5.23 4.94
N ASP A 107 -25.87 4.47 5.51
CA ASP A 107 -25.56 3.38 6.46
C ASP A 107 -25.21 2.05 5.75
N GLN A 108 -25.20 2.01 4.41
CA GLN A 108 -25.05 0.78 3.60
C GLN A 108 -23.79 -0.04 3.94
N HIS A 109 -22.68 0.62 4.26
CA HIS A 109 -21.39 -0.01 4.55
C HIS A 109 -20.92 0.22 5.99
N ARG A 110 -21.80 0.76 6.83
CA ARG A 110 -21.48 1.13 8.20
C ARG A 110 -21.39 -0.10 9.09
N GLY A 111 -20.41 -0.13 9.98
CA GLY A 111 -20.15 -1.25 10.89
C GLY A 111 -19.43 -2.43 10.25
N GLN A 112 -19.08 -2.36 8.96
CA GLN A 112 -18.60 -3.51 8.20
C GLN A 112 -17.08 -3.61 8.20
N LEU A 113 -16.60 -4.85 8.24
CA LEU A 113 -15.24 -5.22 7.92
C LEU A 113 -15.13 -5.42 6.41
N ILE A 114 -14.36 -4.56 5.74
CA ILE A 114 -14.18 -4.61 4.28
C ILE A 114 -12.77 -5.10 3.99
N VAL A 115 -12.65 -6.31 3.45
CA VAL A 115 -11.35 -6.91 3.07
C VAL A 115 -11.09 -6.64 1.59
N LEU A 116 -9.93 -6.07 1.28
CA LEU A 116 -9.54 -5.67 -0.07
C LEU A 116 -8.18 -6.28 -0.43
N THR A 117 -8.14 -6.93 -1.60
CA THR A 117 -6.90 -7.39 -2.24
C THR A 117 -6.83 -6.91 -3.68
N GLY A 118 -5.68 -7.11 -4.32
CA GLY A 118 -5.56 -6.95 -5.77
C GLY A 118 -6.44 -7.93 -6.53
N PRO A 119 -6.64 -7.70 -7.84
CA PRO A 119 -7.49 -8.54 -8.69
C PRO A 119 -6.82 -9.85 -9.11
N MET A 120 -5.50 -9.97 -8.95
CA MET A 120 -4.73 -11.11 -9.44
C MET A 120 -3.77 -11.65 -8.38
N LEU A 121 -3.75 -12.98 -8.23
CA LEU A 121 -2.70 -13.70 -7.52
C LEU A 121 -1.47 -13.80 -8.41
N ALA A 122 -0.35 -13.24 -7.95
CA ALA A 122 0.89 -13.21 -8.70
C ALA A 122 2.03 -13.85 -7.89
N THR A 123 2.87 -14.65 -8.57
CA THR A 123 4.24 -14.92 -8.12
C THR A 123 5.14 -13.71 -8.40
N GLY A 124 6.36 -13.71 -7.87
CA GLY A 124 7.36 -12.72 -8.26
C GLY A 124 7.61 -12.68 -9.76
N ASP A 125 7.74 -13.85 -10.42
CA ASP A 125 7.95 -13.94 -11.87
C ASP A 125 6.77 -13.37 -12.68
N GLU A 126 5.53 -13.59 -12.22
CA GLU A 126 4.33 -13.02 -12.85
C GLU A 126 4.29 -11.50 -12.69
N LEU A 127 4.70 -10.96 -11.54
CA LEU A 127 4.85 -9.52 -11.34
C LEU A 127 5.94 -8.93 -12.25
N ALA A 128 7.09 -9.60 -12.37
CA ALA A 128 8.16 -9.19 -13.27
C ALA A 128 7.72 -9.24 -14.74
N THR A 129 6.90 -10.22 -15.13
CA THR A 129 6.30 -10.29 -16.46
C THR A 129 5.34 -9.12 -16.71
N ALA A 130 4.48 -8.80 -15.74
CA ALA A 130 3.58 -7.64 -15.84
C ALA A 130 4.36 -6.32 -15.95
N ALA A 131 5.40 -6.15 -15.13
CA ALA A 131 6.30 -5.00 -15.22
C ALA A 131 6.99 -4.92 -16.58
N SER A 132 7.46 -6.05 -17.11
CA SER A 132 8.15 -6.09 -18.40
C SER A 132 7.27 -5.57 -19.54
N LYS A 133 6.01 -6.04 -19.58
CA LYS A 133 5.00 -5.61 -20.55
C LYS A 133 4.70 -4.11 -20.42
N ALA A 134 4.45 -3.65 -19.20
CA ALA A 134 4.08 -2.26 -18.93
C ALA A 134 5.21 -1.26 -19.26
N LEU A 135 6.46 -1.63 -18.95
CA LEU A 135 7.62 -0.75 -19.09
C LEU A 135 8.28 -0.82 -20.48
N GLY A 136 7.97 -1.86 -21.25
CA GLY A 136 8.60 -2.13 -22.55
C GLY A 136 10.08 -2.50 -22.44
N GLN A 137 10.48 -3.13 -21.34
CA GLN A 137 11.85 -3.60 -21.08
C GLN A 137 11.78 -4.94 -20.34
N GLU A 138 12.81 -5.77 -20.46
CA GLU A 138 12.87 -7.03 -19.70
C GLU A 138 13.11 -6.74 -18.21
N MET A 139 12.23 -7.24 -17.36
CA MET A 139 12.33 -7.19 -15.90
C MET A 139 12.38 -8.62 -15.36
N ALA A 140 13.25 -8.86 -14.38
CA ALA A 140 13.37 -10.15 -13.73
C ALA A 140 12.93 -10.09 -12.27
N PHE A 141 12.49 -11.22 -11.73
CA PHE A 141 12.26 -11.40 -10.30
C PHE A 141 13.47 -12.06 -9.65
N GLU A 142 13.84 -11.57 -8.47
CA GLU A 142 14.85 -12.20 -7.63
C GLU A 142 14.30 -12.43 -6.22
N ASP A 143 14.35 -13.69 -5.78
CA ASP A 143 14.03 -14.04 -4.39
C ASP A 143 15.25 -13.78 -3.50
N ILE A 144 15.23 -12.64 -2.82
CA ILE A 144 16.31 -12.22 -1.92
C ILE A 144 16.10 -12.75 -0.50
N SER A 145 17.18 -12.93 0.25
CA SER A 145 17.08 -13.29 1.67
C SER A 145 16.40 -12.19 2.49
N GLU A 146 15.80 -12.56 3.62
CA GLU A 146 15.22 -11.59 4.57
C GLU A 146 16.26 -10.56 5.04
N ALA A 147 17.49 -11.02 5.31
CA ALA A 147 18.57 -10.15 5.75
C ALA A 147 18.94 -9.11 4.67
N GLU A 148 18.94 -9.52 3.40
CA GLU A 148 19.18 -8.60 2.29
C GLU A 148 18.00 -7.64 2.10
N ALA A 149 16.76 -8.13 2.22
CA ALA A 149 15.58 -7.27 2.17
C ALA A 149 15.61 -6.20 3.26
N LYS A 150 15.97 -6.55 4.51
CA LYS A 150 16.16 -5.59 5.60
C LYS A 150 17.25 -4.56 5.28
N ARG A 151 18.38 -5.00 4.72
CA ARG A 151 19.48 -4.10 4.32
C ARG A 151 19.01 -3.10 3.27
N VAL A 152 18.32 -3.58 2.24
CA VAL A 152 17.79 -2.75 1.15
C VAL A 152 16.78 -1.75 1.67
N LEU A 153 15.79 -2.20 2.43
CA LEU A 153 14.73 -1.33 2.93
C LEU A 153 15.28 -0.24 3.85
N ARG A 154 16.23 -0.56 4.74
CA ARG A 154 16.92 0.45 5.57
C ARG A 154 17.72 1.47 4.75
N ALA A 155 18.27 1.07 3.60
CA ALA A 155 19.06 1.95 2.76
C ALA A 155 18.21 2.87 1.86
N GLN A 156 16.97 2.47 1.56
CA GLN A 156 16.15 3.11 0.52
C GLN A 156 14.85 3.73 1.02
N SER A 157 14.40 3.36 2.22
CA SER A 157 13.21 3.93 2.84
C SER A 157 13.58 4.82 4.02
N ALA A 158 12.73 5.79 4.34
CA ALA A 158 12.80 6.56 5.57
C ALA A 158 11.99 5.90 6.71
N SER A 159 11.56 4.65 6.52
CA SER A 159 10.72 3.92 7.46
C SER A 159 11.44 3.62 8.76
N ASP A 160 10.68 3.64 9.85
CA ASP A 160 11.21 3.21 11.15
C ASP A 160 11.26 1.68 11.25
N GLU A 161 11.96 1.19 12.26
CA GLU A 161 12.22 -0.25 12.43
C GLU A 161 10.93 -1.08 12.57
N SER A 162 9.84 -0.51 13.10
CA SER A 162 8.57 -1.22 13.26
C SER A 162 7.85 -1.42 11.94
N GLU A 163 7.86 -0.42 11.05
CA GLU A 163 7.31 -0.54 9.69
C GLU A 163 8.10 -1.56 8.86
N LEU A 164 9.43 -1.53 8.98
CA LEU A 164 10.30 -2.51 8.33
C LEU A 164 10.02 -3.93 8.80
N GLN A 165 9.89 -4.12 10.11
CA GLN A 165 9.60 -5.43 10.68
C GLN A 165 8.22 -5.93 10.24
N TYR A 166 7.21 -5.06 10.18
CA TYR A 166 5.88 -5.40 9.64
C TYR A 166 5.95 -5.90 8.18
N LEU A 167 6.67 -5.19 7.29
CA LEU A 167 6.81 -5.61 5.90
C LEU A 167 7.50 -6.97 5.77
N ILE A 168 8.55 -7.18 6.55
CA ILE A 168 9.29 -8.44 6.54
C ILE A 168 8.43 -9.60 7.04
N GLU A 169 7.69 -9.41 8.13
CA GLU A 169 6.75 -10.41 8.64
C GLU A 169 5.68 -10.73 7.59
N TYR A 170 5.16 -9.71 6.91
CA TYR A 170 4.22 -9.91 5.82
C TYR A 170 4.81 -10.78 4.71
N TYR A 171 6.04 -10.52 4.27
CA TYR A 171 6.69 -11.35 3.26
C TYR A 171 6.89 -12.81 3.72
N SER A 172 7.15 -13.05 5.01
CA SER A 172 7.17 -14.41 5.56
C SER A 172 5.81 -15.10 5.38
N LEU A 173 4.71 -14.39 5.61
CA LEU A 173 3.35 -14.93 5.40
C LEU A 173 3.09 -15.27 3.93
N VAL A 174 3.60 -14.46 3.00
CA VAL A 174 3.56 -14.77 1.55
C VAL A 174 4.33 -16.04 1.25
N ARG A 175 5.56 -16.16 1.77
CA ARG A 175 6.40 -17.35 1.60
C ARG A 175 5.79 -18.61 2.20
N GLU A 176 4.98 -18.48 3.23
CA GLU A 176 4.23 -19.60 3.85
C GLU A 176 2.88 -19.88 3.15
N GLY A 177 2.52 -19.12 2.10
CA GLY A 177 1.28 -19.27 1.35
C GLY A 177 0.03 -18.80 2.08
N LYS A 178 0.17 -18.07 3.19
CA LYS A 178 -0.95 -17.63 4.05
C LYS A 178 -1.76 -16.47 3.47
N THR A 179 -1.28 -15.84 2.41
CA THR A 179 -1.90 -14.68 1.74
C THR A 179 -2.40 -15.00 0.33
N ASN A 180 -2.52 -16.28 -0.01
CA ASN A 180 -2.87 -16.77 -1.35
C ASN A 180 -4.40 -16.77 -1.59
N TYR A 181 -5.03 -15.59 -1.52
CA TYR A 181 -6.45 -15.40 -1.81
C TYR A 181 -6.74 -14.04 -2.48
N ILE A 182 -7.92 -13.94 -3.11
CA ILE A 182 -8.43 -12.70 -3.70
C ILE A 182 -9.76 -12.34 -3.02
N SER A 183 -9.93 -11.07 -2.70
CA SER A 183 -11.15 -10.45 -2.19
C SER A 183 -11.37 -9.11 -2.90
N THR A 184 -12.00 -9.18 -4.07
CA THR A 184 -12.38 -8.00 -4.88
C THR A 184 -13.87 -7.72 -4.91
N THR A 185 -14.70 -8.63 -4.38
CA THR A 185 -16.16 -8.47 -4.34
C THR A 185 -16.58 -7.15 -3.72
N ALA A 186 -16.00 -6.79 -2.56
CA ALA A 186 -16.33 -5.53 -1.91
C ALA A 186 -15.91 -4.30 -2.73
N PHE A 187 -14.78 -4.35 -3.43
CA PHE A 187 -14.39 -3.26 -4.33
C PHE A 187 -15.43 -3.09 -5.44
N HIS A 188 -15.77 -4.18 -6.12
CA HIS A 188 -16.76 -4.18 -7.20
C HIS A 188 -18.12 -3.68 -6.71
N ASP A 189 -18.61 -4.19 -5.58
CA ASP A 189 -19.94 -3.86 -5.08
C ASP A 189 -20.07 -2.42 -4.58
N ILE A 190 -18.97 -1.84 -4.08
CA ILE A 190 -18.94 -0.46 -3.57
C ILE A 190 -18.73 0.54 -4.70
N THR A 191 -17.83 0.25 -5.63
CA THR A 191 -17.37 1.21 -6.65
C THR A 191 -18.03 1.01 -8.02
N GLY A 192 -18.55 -0.19 -8.29
CA GLY A 192 -19.02 -0.61 -9.62
C GLY A 192 -17.90 -0.81 -10.65
N ALA A 193 -16.63 -0.77 -10.22
CA ALA A 193 -15.47 -0.85 -11.08
C ALA A 193 -14.66 -2.15 -10.86
N HIS A 194 -13.66 -2.35 -11.72
CA HIS A 194 -12.65 -3.41 -11.56
C HIS A 194 -11.37 -2.82 -10.94
N PRO A 195 -10.76 -3.44 -9.92
CA PRO A 195 -9.49 -2.98 -9.36
C PRO A 195 -8.36 -2.91 -10.39
N GLN A 196 -7.34 -2.14 -10.08
CA GLN A 196 -6.19 -1.96 -10.95
C GLN A 196 -5.40 -3.27 -11.13
N GLU A 197 -5.20 -3.66 -12.38
CA GLU A 197 -4.36 -4.82 -12.73
C GLU A 197 -2.86 -4.50 -12.58
N PRO A 198 -1.99 -5.50 -12.30
CA PRO A 198 -0.57 -5.26 -12.10
C PRO A 198 0.13 -4.56 -13.28
N GLU A 199 -0.22 -4.90 -14.51
CA GLU A 199 0.33 -4.22 -15.70
C GLU A 199 -0.02 -2.73 -15.70
N GLU A 200 -1.26 -2.39 -15.34
CA GLU A 200 -1.69 -1.00 -15.24
C GLU A 200 -1.01 -0.26 -14.09
N PHE A 201 -0.80 -0.93 -12.94
CA PHE A 201 -0.03 -0.39 -11.83
C PHE A 201 1.39 0.00 -12.28
N PHE A 202 2.12 -0.91 -12.93
CA PHE A 202 3.48 -0.62 -13.42
C PHE A 202 3.50 0.46 -14.52
N ARG A 203 2.42 0.61 -15.28
CA ARG A 203 2.27 1.70 -16.25
C ARG A 203 2.10 3.06 -15.56
N VAL A 204 1.33 3.12 -14.47
CA VAL A 204 1.16 4.34 -13.67
C VAL A 204 2.49 4.75 -13.00
N TYR A 205 3.23 3.78 -12.47
CA TYR A 205 4.51 4.00 -11.79
C TYR A 205 5.73 3.70 -12.66
N ALA A 206 5.62 4.01 -13.96
CA ALA A 206 6.67 3.69 -14.92
C ALA A 206 7.97 4.45 -14.64
N ASP A 207 7.89 5.70 -14.20
CA ASP A 207 9.05 6.55 -13.91
C ASP A 207 9.86 6.03 -12.70
N GLU A 208 9.19 5.43 -11.72
CA GLU A 208 9.82 4.78 -10.58
C GLU A 208 10.45 3.43 -10.95
N SER A 209 9.94 2.73 -11.96
CA SER A 209 10.30 1.33 -12.24
C SER A 209 11.22 1.16 -13.45
N LYS A 210 11.27 2.13 -14.37
CA LYS A 210 11.99 2.02 -15.65
C LYS A 210 13.49 2.21 -15.51
N LEU A 211 14.27 1.44 -16.28
CA LEU A 211 15.73 1.52 -16.24
C LEU A 211 16.19 2.93 -16.65
N LYS A 212 17.05 3.53 -15.83
CA LYS A 212 17.63 4.85 -16.16
C LYS A 212 18.81 4.67 -17.11
N SER A 213 18.57 4.85 -18.41
CA SER A 213 19.65 4.97 -19.38
C SER A 213 20.56 6.17 -19.04
N GLY A 214 21.88 6.03 -19.22
CA GLY A 214 22.88 7.04 -18.84
C GLY A 214 22.72 8.44 -19.47
N THR A 215 21.79 8.59 -20.42
CA THR A 215 21.37 9.86 -21.04
C THR A 215 20.50 10.72 -20.13
N ASP A 216 19.68 10.15 -19.24
CA ASP A 216 18.81 10.95 -18.35
C ASP A 216 19.57 11.66 -17.22
N THR A 217 20.67 11.06 -16.77
CA THR A 217 21.58 11.67 -15.78
C THR A 217 22.24 12.94 -16.32
N LYS A 218 22.48 13.03 -17.64
CA LYS A 218 23.00 14.25 -18.30
C LYS A 218 21.92 15.35 -18.38
N ARG A 219 20.67 15.00 -18.65
CA ARG A 219 19.56 15.97 -18.75
C ARG A 219 19.23 16.62 -17.40
N ARG A 220 19.30 15.87 -16.29
CA ARG A 220 19.08 16.41 -14.94
C ARG A 220 20.22 17.34 -14.47
N LYS A 221 21.47 16.98 -14.79
CA LYS A 221 22.65 17.85 -14.50
C LYS A 221 22.63 19.17 -15.30
N LEU A 222 22.03 19.20 -16.48
CA LEU A 222 21.90 20.43 -17.27
C LEU A 222 20.84 21.40 -16.72
N LYS A 223 19.79 20.89 -16.05
CA LYS A 223 18.74 21.70 -15.42
C LYS A 223 19.13 22.26 -14.04
N GLN A 224 20.04 21.62 -13.32
CA GLN A 224 20.57 22.13 -12.04
C GLN A 224 21.68 23.18 -12.21
N LYS A 225 22.15 23.41 -13.43
CA LYS A 225 23.24 24.33 -13.76
C LYS A 225 22.77 25.59 -14.51
N ARG A 226 21.47 25.86 -14.49
CA ARG A 226 20.82 27.04 -15.09
C ARG A 226 20.07 27.81 -14.03
#